data_AF-A0A976CRZ3-F1
#
_entry.id   AF-A0A976CRZ3-F1
#
_cell.length_a   1.000
_cell.length_b   1.000
_cell.length_c   1.000
_cell.angle_alpha   90.00
_cell.angle_beta   90.00
_cell.angle_gamma   90.00
#
_symmetry.space_group_name_H-M   'P 1'
#
loop_
_entity.id
_entity.type
_entity.pdbx_description
1 polymer ?
#
loop_
_entity_poly.entity_id
_entity_poly.type
_entity_poly.pdbx_seq_one_letter_code
_entity_poly.pdbx_strand_id
1 'polypeptide(L)'
;MSSSDLIETFISRWGHSGAAERANYQMFLSELCDLLDVPRPNPTSPDPEKNLYVFDRAITRVNPDGSSVTNYIDLYHARHFVCETKQGVSDSPAETTTPKKSGHGLRGSSAFDKALERAYHQGRDYITHLPAAHGRPPFLIVCDVGHSIDLYAEFTCTGGRYERFPDPKHHRILLADLRQEEIRERLRLVFTDPHALDPSKRAAEVTRDIANRLAHLSRSLEKDGHHPEIIAGFLQRCLFTMFAEDIGLLPDDGFKNLIAKTLENPQGFPVLVSGLWKEMATGTSYSSLLFQEIAYFNGGLFDTTTALPLQKEQIHMLHEAAMTDWSGVEPSIFGTLLTRALDSRERHKLGAEYTPRSYVERLIRPTIIDPLREQWESTRLAAATLHNEAEVLLDSADVTEDSAKQSLASGNAAAAKEQGAAAQKLRADAKRKDAEALKLVTDFHRHLCALKILDPACGTANFLYVTLEHMKRLEAEVLELVTALGGDATFEMNEYKVRPEQFLGLELSPNAVAIAQLVLWIGYFQWQRKTTGKADTGDRPLLPKTQSIRQQDAVLAYDDRVPRTDPDTGKILTIWDGHTTKPHPVTGKEVPDESATIALFDYINPRRAEWPQADYIVGNPP
;
A
#
# COMPACT_ATOMS: atom_id res chain seq x y z
N MET A 1 34.47 -0.05 24.75
CA MET A 1 34.31 -0.63 23.40
C MET A 1 33.67 0.44 22.54
N SER A 2 34.10 0.62 21.28
CA SER A 2 33.38 1.52 20.37
C SER A 2 32.01 0.92 20.02
N SER A 3 31.06 1.73 19.54
CA SER A 3 29.74 1.23 19.09
C SER A 3 29.88 0.14 18.03
N SER A 4 30.86 0.28 17.12
CA SER A 4 31.19 -0.74 16.12
C SER A 4 31.65 -2.07 16.74
N ASP A 5 32.46 -2.02 17.80
CA ASP A 5 32.95 -3.24 18.47
C ASP A 5 31.83 -4.00 19.17
N LEU A 6 30.85 -3.29 19.73
CA LEU A 6 29.68 -3.90 20.37
C LEU A 6 28.81 -4.64 19.35
N ILE A 7 28.59 -4.03 18.18
CA ILE A 7 27.83 -4.65 17.07
C ILE A 7 28.51 -5.93 16.61
N GLU A 8 29.81 -5.90 16.31
CA GLU A 8 30.54 -7.10 15.87
C GLU A 8 30.58 -8.18 16.95
N THR A 9 30.73 -7.79 18.22
CA THR A 9 30.70 -8.73 19.34
C THR A 9 29.33 -9.42 19.46
N PHE A 10 28.24 -8.66 19.34
CA PHE A 10 26.88 -9.20 19.36
C PHE A 10 26.62 -10.16 18.20
N ILE A 11 26.94 -9.74 16.97
CA ILE A 11 26.75 -10.56 15.75
C ILE A 11 27.57 -11.84 15.84
N SER A 12 28.84 -11.74 16.23
CA SER A 12 29.73 -12.90 16.36
C SER A 12 29.24 -13.86 17.43
N ARG A 13 28.85 -13.37 18.61
CA ARG A 13 28.36 -14.22 19.69
C ARG A 13 27.11 -15.01 19.30
N TRP A 14 26.12 -14.34 18.71
CA TRP A 14 24.82 -14.96 18.46
C TRP A 14 24.73 -15.68 17.12
N GLY A 15 25.54 -15.31 16.12
CA GLY A 15 25.61 -16.02 14.83
C GLY A 15 26.02 -17.49 14.94
N HIS A 16 26.72 -17.88 16.02
CA HIS A 16 27.12 -19.25 16.31
C HIS A 16 26.12 -20.02 17.21
N SER A 17 25.02 -19.39 17.64
CA SER A 17 24.04 -20.03 18.52
C SER A 17 23.08 -20.93 17.71
N GLY A 18 22.71 -22.10 18.27
CA GLY A 18 21.78 -23.02 17.62
C GLY A 18 21.10 -24.03 18.56
N ALA A 19 19.94 -24.54 18.14
CA ALA A 19 19.22 -25.70 18.70
C ALA A 19 18.86 -25.68 20.20
N ALA A 20 18.73 -24.49 20.83
CA ALA A 20 18.37 -24.35 22.24
C ALA A 20 17.55 -23.07 22.53
N GLU A 21 16.47 -22.84 21.77
CA GLU A 21 15.67 -21.61 21.79
C GLU A 21 15.33 -21.13 23.21
N ARG A 22 14.64 -21.99 23.99
CA ARG A 22 14.18 -21.71 25.36
C ARG A 22 15.30 -21.32 26.33
N ALA A 23 16.54 -21.70 26.06
CA ALA A 23 17.68 -21.35 26.91
C ALA A 23 18.32 -20.00 26.50
N ASN A 24 18.07 -19.55 25.27
CA ASN A 24 18.83 -18.48 24.63
C ASN A 24 18.03 -17.19 24.42
N TYR A 25 16.71 -17.27 24.16
CA TYR A 25 15.93 -16.13 23.69
C TYR A 25 15.94 -14.93 24.66
N GLN A 26 15.76 -15.15 25.97
CA GLN A 26 15.76 -14.06 26.95
C GLN A 26 17.10 -13.31 27.00
N MET A 27 18.21 -14.06 26.90
CA MET A 27 19.56 -13.48 26.90
C MET A 27 19.83 -12.73 25.60
N PHE A 28 19.47 -13.33 24.46
CA PHE A 28 19.58 -12.69 23.14
C PHE A 28 18.82 -11.36 23.08
N LEU A 29 17.55 -11.38 23.48
CA LEU A 29 16.69 -10.19 23.45
C LEU A 29 17.14 -9.13 24.45
N SER A 30 17.66 -9.52 25.62
CA SER A 30 18.23 -8.57 26.59
C SER A 30 19.47 -7.87 26.05
N GLU A 31 20.38 -8.62 25.41
CA GLU A 31 21.59 -8.05 24.79
C GLU A 31 21.25 -7.23 23.54
N LEU A 32 20.19 -7.60 22.81
CA LEU A 32 19.66 -6.78 21.72
C LEU A 32 19.13 -5.43 22.26
N CYS A 33 18.45 -5.42 23.41
CA CYS A 33 18.01 -4.17 24.04
C CYS A 33 19.21 -3.25 24.37
N ASP A 34 20.30 -3.81 24.90
CA ASP A 34 21.51 -3.05 25.17
C ASP A 34 22.14 -2.50 23.88
N LEU A 35 22.18 -3.32 22.82
CA LEU A 35 22.72 -2.91 21.52
C LEU A 35 21.93 -1.75 20.91
N LEU A 36 20.61 -1.73 21.12
CA LEU A 36 19.69 -0.71 20.62
C LEU A 36 19.56 0.51 21.55
N ASP A 37 20.20 0.48 22.72
CA ASP A 37 20.06 1.48 23.79
C ASP A 37 18.60 1.70 24.21
N VAL A 38 17.87 0.59 24.42
CA VAL A 38 16.47 0.59 24.89
C VAL A 38 16.33 -0.13 26.23
N PRO A 39 15.29 0.18 27.04
CA PRO A 39 15.07 -0.51 28.30
C PRO A 39 14.92 -2.02 28.11
N ARG A 40 15.50 -2.80 29.03
CA ARG A 40 15.25 -4.24 29.12
C ARG A 40 13.86 -4.54 29.68
N PRO A 41 13.28 -5.72 29.40
CA PRO A 41 11.99 -6.13 29.98
C PRO A 41 12.05 -6.24 31.50
N ASN A 42 10.92 -5.95 32.16
CA ASN A 42 10.79 -6.06 33.60
C ASN A 42 10.62 -7.53 34.04
N PRO A 43 10.93 -7.85 35.31
CA PRO A 43 10.56 -9.14 35.90
C PRO A 43 9.05 -9.35 35.89
N THR A 44 8.62 -10.57 35.57
CA THR A 44 7.20 -10.95 35.55
C THR A 44 6.59 -10.90 36.95
N SER A 45 5.45 -10.22 37.06
CA SER A 45 4.65 -10.10 38.29
C SER A 45 3.54 -11.16 38.33
N PRO A 46 3.11 -11.60 39.54
CA PRO A 46 1.90 -12.41 39.70
C PRO A 46 0.62 -11.71 39.24
N ASP A 47 0.63 -10.38 39.19
CA ASP A 47 -0.46 -9.55 38.70
C ASP A 47 -0.34 -9.36 37.17
N PRO A 48 -1.23 -9.97 36.36
CA PRO A 48 -1.18 -9.85 34.91
C PRO A 48 -1.24 -8.41 34.40
N GLU A 49 -1.92 -7.51 35.11
CA GLU A 49 -2.10 -6.12 34.68
C GLU A 49 -0.81 -5.30 34.77
N LYS A 50 0.15 -5.73 35.59
CA LYS A 50 1.47 -5.09 35.72
C LYS A 50 2.49 -5.56 34.69
N ASN A 51 2.18 -6.65 33.98
CA ASN A 51 3.06 -7.27 33.01
C ASN A 51 2.96 -6.57 31.64
N LEU A 52 3.30 -5.28 31.62
CA LEU A 52 3.22 -4.42 30.43
C LEU A 52 4.48 -4.47 29.57
N TYR A 53 5.63 -4.88 30.10
CA TYR A 53 6.83 -5.14 29.32
C TYR A 53 7.65 -6.22 30.01
N VAL A 54 7.44 -7.48 29.63
CA VAL A 54 7.99 -8.66 30.34
C VAL A 54 8.26 -9.82 29.37
N PHE A 55 9.14 -10.73 29.78
CA PHE A 55 9.24 -12.06 29.17
C PHE A 55 8.12 -12.98 29.67
N ASP A 56 7.78 -13.99 28.88
CA ASP A 56 6.82 -15.04 29.20
C ASP A 56 5.48 -14.50 29.71
N ARG A 57 4.89 -13.57 28.94
CA ARG A 57 3.58 -13.00 29.30
C ARG A 57 2.50 -14.08 29.15
N ALA A 58 1.94 -14.50 30.27
CA ALA A 58 0.82 -15.43 30.28
C ALA A 58 -0.43 -14.84 29.57
N ILE A 59 -1.03 -15.62 28.68
CA ILE A 59 -2.30 -15.33 28.01
C ILE A 59 -3.22 -16.53 28.16
N THR A 60 -4.45 -16.28 28.62
CA THR A 60 -5.45 -17.34 28.77
C THR A 60 -6.43 -17.27 27.61
N ARG A 61 -6.46 -18.35 26.81
CA ARG A 61 -7.47 -18.56 25.77
C ARG A 61 -8.62 -19.34 26.37
N VAL A 62 -9.84 -18.85 26.21
CA VAL A 62 -11.07 -19.57 26.57
C VAL A 62 -11.65 -20.18 25.30
N ASN A 63 -11.79 -21.50 25.28
CA ASN A 63 -12.38 -22.25 24.19
C ASN A 63 -13.92 -22.13 24.22
N PRO A 64 -14.61 -22.38 23.09
CA PRO A 64 -16.08 -22.29 23.02
C PRO A 64 -16.82 -23.24 23.98
N ASP A 65 -16.17 -24.32 24.41
CA ASP A 65 -16.69 -25.29 25.38
C ASP A 65 -16.51 -24.84 26.85
N GLY A 66 -15.94 -23.65 27.08
CA GLY A 66 -15.66 -23.09 28.40
C GLY A 66 -14.34 -23.55 29.03
N SER A 67 -13.59 -24.45 28.38
CA SER A 67 -12.23 -24.82 28.83
C SER A 67 -11.24 -23.69 28.56
N SER A 68 -10.21 -23.55 29.40
CA SER A 68 -9.19 -22.51 29.22
C SER A 68 -7.79 -23.10 29.11
N VAL A 69 -6.99 -22.59 28.17
CA VAL A 69 -5.59 -22.95 28.00
C VAL A 69 -4.74 -21.69 28.19
N THR A 70 -3.72 -21.77 29.04
CA THR A 70 -2.75 -20.69 29.23
C THR A 70 -1.53 -20.93 28.35
N ASN A 71 -1.27 -19.98 27.47
CA ASN A 71 -0.05 -19.89 26.66
C ASN A 71 0.82 -18.72 27.12
N TYR A 72 2.02 -18.62 26.59
CA TYR A 72 2.98 -17.58 26.96
C TYR A 72 3.50 -16.91 25.69
N ILE A 73 3.51 -15.58 25.69
CA ILE A 73 4.25 -14.79 24.70
C ILE A 73 5.69 -14.68 25.19
N ASP A 74 6.65 -15.02 24.33
CA ASP A 74 8.08 -14.98 24.69
C ASP A 74 8.52 -13.60 25.17
N LEU A 75 8.21 -12.54 24.41
CA LEU A 75 8.41 -11.16 24.85
C LEU A 75 7.21 -10.27 24.47
N TYR A 76 6.64 -9.62 25.47
CA TYR A 76 5.50 -8.71 25.29
C TYR A 76 5.86 -7.31 25.74
N HIS A 77 5.59 -6.32 24.89
CA HIS A 77 5.59 -4.90 25.25
C HIS A 77 4.25 -4.27 24.87
N ALA A 78 3.45 -3.93 25.87
CA ALA A 78 2.15 -3.30 25.73
C ALA A 78 2.24 -2.05 24.84
N ARG A 79 1.31 -1.95 23.89
CA ARG A 79 1.22 -0.87 22.89
C ARG A 79 2.43 -0.75 21.95
N HIS A 80 3.35 -1.72 21.97
CA HIS A 80 4.53 -1.72 21.11
C HIS A 80 4.55 -2.98 20.24
N PHE A 81 4.78 -4.14 20.85
CA PHE A 81 4.86 -5.38 20.08
C PHE A 81 4.51 -6.63 20.89
N VAL A 82 4.16 -7.69 20.15
CA VAL A 82 4.27 -9.09 20.57
C VAL A 82 5.43 -9.71 19.82
N CYS A 83 6.33 -10.41 20.51
CA CYS A 83 7.46 -11.11 19.92
C CYS A 83 7.37 -12.61 20.22
N GLU A 84 7.35 -13.41 19.16
CA GLU A 84 7.45 -14.87 19.19
C GLU A 84 8.83 -15.28 18.69
N THR A 85 9.51 -16.15 19.44
CA THR A 85 10.86 -16.59 19.13
C THR A 85 10.88 -18.00 18.59
N LYS A 86 11.86 -18.27 17.73
CA LYS A 86 12.22 -19.58 17.20
C LYS A 86 13.74 -19.70 17.23
N GLN A 87 14.25 -20.92 17.10
CA GLN A 87 15.68 -21.11 16.82
C GLN A 87 15.90 -22.20 15.77
N GLY A 88 16.29 -21.77 14.56
CA GLY A 88 16.72 -22.63 13.46
C GLY A 88 18.14 -23.18 13.64
N VAL A 89 18.58 -24.02 12.71
CA VAL A 89 19.94 -24.59 12.69
C VAL A 89 20.63 -24.20 11.38
N SER A 90 21.91 -23.85 11.41
CA SER A 90 22.67 -23.40 10.22
C SER A 90 23.35 -24.55 9.44
N ASP A 91 23.60 -25.70 10.08
CA ASP A 91 24.32 -26.84 9.47
C ASP A 91 23.38 -28.02 9.17
N SER A 92 23.52 -28.64 7.98
CA SER A 92 22.94 -29.95 7.68
C SER A 92 23.50 -31.03 8.60
N PRO A 93 22.72 -32.05 8.99
CA PRO A 93 23.21 -33.13 9.84
C PRO A 93 24.26 -33.96 9.07
N ALA A 94 25.54 -33.63 9.22
CA ALA A 94 26.62 -34.52 8.86
C ALA A 94 26.71 -35.68 9.87
N GLU A 95 26.85 -36.90 9.35
CA GLU A 95 26.93 -38.19 10.04
C GLU A 95 27.76 -38.12 11.35
N THR A 96 27.10 -37.97 12.49
CA THR A 96 27.72 -38.17 13.81
C THR A 96 26.75 -38.87 14.75
N THR A 97 27.27 -39.84 15.49
CA THR A 97 26.58 -40.90 16.26
C THR A 97 25.88 -40.45 17.56
N THR A 98 25.48 -39.18 17.67
CA THR A 98 24.80 -38.63 18.86
C THR A 98 23.48 -37.94 18.49
N PRO A 99 22.38 -38.19 19.22
CA PRO A 99 21.09 -37.56 18.92
C PRO A 99 21.17 -36.05 19.20
N LYS A 100 21.24 -35.22 18.16
CA LYS A 100 21.17 -33.76 18.29
C LYS A 100 19.72 -33.29 18.19
N LYS A 101 19.36 -32.33 19.04
CA LYS A 101 18.06 -31.66 19.04
C LYS A 101 17.80 -31.05 17.65
N SER A 102 16.74 -31.49 16.99
CA SER A 102 16.24 -30.83 15.79
C SER A 102 15.67 -29.47 16.20
N GLY A 103 16.35 -28.37 15.85
CA GLY A 103 15.76 -27.03 15.94
C GLY A 103 14.55 -26.89 15.02
N HIS A 104 14.08 -25.66 14.80
CA HIS A 104 12.90 -25.35 13.97
C HIS A 104 13.16 -25.45 12.45
N GLY A 105 13.94 -26.45 12.01
CA GLY A 105 14.36 -26.64 10.62
C GLY A 105 15.75 -26.08 10.31
N LEU A 106 16.29 -26.48 9.16
CA LEU A 106 17.52 -25.93 8.60
C LEU A 106 17.22 -24.54 8.00
N ARG A 107 17.99 -23.51 8.39
CA ARG A 107 17.83 -22.14 7.88
C ARG A 107 17.92 -22.13 6.35
N GLY A 108 16.98 -21.46 5.70
CA GLY A 108 16.85 -21.42 4.23
C GLY A 108 16.14 -22.64 3.61
N SER A 109 15.61 -23.57 4.41
CA SER A 109 14.74 -24.65 3.93
C SER A 109 13.26 -24.28 4.01
N SER A 110 12.42 -24.91 3.19
CA SER A 110 10.95 -24.77 3.26
C SER A 110 10.39 -25.10 4.66
N ALA A 111 11.00 -26.06 5.36
CA ALA A 111 10.59 -26.41 6.72
C ALA A 111 10.82 -25.27 7.72
N PHE A 112 11.90 -24.50 7.53
CA PHE A 112 12.21 -23.33 8.35
C PHE A 112 11.23 -22.18 8.06
N ASP A 113 10.94 -21.90 6.79
CA ASP A 113 9.95 -20.88 6.42
C ASP A 113 8.55 -21.21 6.96
N LYS A 114 8.12 -22.48 6.84
CA LYS A 114 6.88 -22.98 7.46
C LYS A 114 6.88 -22.81 8.99
N ALA A 115 8.03 -22.92 9.66
CA ALA A 115 8.13 -22.72 11.10
C ALA A 115 7.98 -21.24 11.50
N LEU A 116 8.57 -20.32 10.73
CA LEU A 116 8.41 -18.88 10.96
C LEU A 116 6.98 -18.40 10.65
N GLU A 117 6.35 -18.94 9.60
CA GLU A 117 4.94 -18.64 9.30
C GLU A 117 4.01 -19.10 10.43
N ARG A 118 4.25 -20.27 11.01
CA ARG A 118 3.51 -20.72 12.21
C ARG A 118 3.74 -19.82 13.41
N ALA A 119 4.96 -19.34 13.62
CA ALA A 119 5.29 -18.40 14.68
C ALA A 119 4.54 -17.06 14.50
N TYR A 120 4.44 -16.56 13.28
CA TYR A 120 3.62 -15.39 12.94
C TYR A 120 2.14 -15.62 13.32
N HIS A 121 1.55 -16.75 12.91
CA HIS A 121 0.17 -17.06 13.24
C HIS A 121 -0.06 -17.20 14.75
N GLN A 122 0.89 -17.81 15.46
CA GLN A 122 0.86 -17.94 16.91
C GLN A 122 0.90 -16.57 17.61
N GLY A 123 1.82 -15.68 17.21
CA GLY A 123 1.90 -14.32 17.73
C GLY A 123 0.63 -13.52 17.46
N ARG A 124 0.03 -13.67 16.26
CA ARG A 124 -1.23 -13.02 15.91
C ARG A 124 -2.38 -13.53 16.77
N ASP A 125 -2.47 -14.84 16.98
CA ASP A 125 -3.48 -15.44 17.84
C ASP A 125 -3.37 -14.90 19.26
N TYR A 126 -2.16 -14.73 19.81
CA TYR A 126 -1.96 -14.10 21.11
C TYR A 126 -2.53 -12.68 21.18
N ILE A 127 -2.31 -11.87 20.14
CA ILE A 127 -2.81 -10.49 20.09
C ILE A 127 -4.33 -10.42 20.19
N THR A 128 -5.06 -11.36 19.57
CA THR A 128 -6.53 -11.40 19.64
C THR A 128 -7.06 -11.64 21.07
N HIS A 129 -6.28 -12.32 21.91
CA HIS A 129 -6.62 -12.67 23.29
C HIS A 129 -6.08 -11.68 24.33
N LEU A 130 -5.38 -10.62 23.91
CA LEU A 130 -4.93 -9.57 24.82
C LEU A 130 -6.11 -8.78 25.41
N PRO A 131 -6.01 -8.28 26.67
CA PRO A 131 -7.01 -7.39 27.24
C PRO A 131 -7.26 -6.17 26.35
N ALA A 132 -8.52 -5.82 26.10
CA ALA A 132 -8.88 -4.65 25.27
C ALA A 132 -8.33 -3.34 25.84
N ALA A 133 -8.22 -3.23 27.18
CA ALA A 133 -7.74 -2.04 27.88
C ALA A 133 -6.27 -1.69 27.54
N HIS A 134 -5.46 -2.66 27.14
CA HIS A 134 -4.04 -2.44 26.77
C HIS A 134 -3.88 -1.98 25.33
N GLY A 135 -4.98 -1.96 24.55
CA GLY A 135 -4.94 -1.82 23.09
C GLY A 135 -4.33 -3.04 22.42
N ARG A 136 -4.28 -3.02 21.09
CA ARG A 136 -3.50 -4.00 20.32
C ARG A 136 -2.16 -3.36 19.94
N PRO A 137 -1.04 -4.09 20.01
CA PRO A 137 0.26 -3.53 19.69
C PRO A 137 0.37 -3.25 18.18
N PRO A 138 1.03 -2.18 17.74
CA PRO A 138 1.22 -1.90 16.31
C PRO A 138 2.18 -2.87 15.62
N PHE A 139 3.04 -3.60 16.35
CA PHE A 139 3.97 -4.57 15.78
C PHE A 139 3.76 -6.01 16.26
N LEU A 140 4.09 -6.95 15.38
CA LEU A 140 4.32 -8.36 15.68
C LEU A 140 5.73 -8.69 15.17
N ILE A 141 6.55 -9.30 16.03
CA ILE A 141 7.93 -9.68 15.72
C ILE A 141 8.01 -11.20 15.73
N VAL A 142 8.60 -11.78 14.69
CA VAL A 142 9.05 -13.17 14.70
C VAL A 142 10.56 -13.17 14.70
N CYS A 143 11.18 -13.72 15.74
CA CYS A 143 12.63 -13.72 15.88
C CYS A 143 13.21 -15.13 15.79
N ASP A 144 14.06 -15.39 14.79
CA ASP A 144 14.98 -16.53 14.83
C ASP A 144 16.22 -16.14 15.62
N VAL A 145 16.32 -16.65 16.84
CA VAL A 145 17.39 -16.32 17.80
C VAL A 145 18.75 -16.56 17.16
N GLY A 146 19.51 -15.48 17.02
CA GLY A 146 20.84 -15.50 16.43
C GLY A 146 20.88 -15.51 14.90
N HIS A 147 19.79 -15.16 14.20
CA HIS A 147 19.77 -15.12 12.75
C HIS A 147 18.96 -14.00 12.14
N SER A 148 17.66 -13.91 12.46
CA SER A 148 16.78 -12.91 11.86
C SER A 148 15.72 -12.36 12.81
N ILE A 149 15.25 -11.17 12.48
CA ILE A 149 14.16 -10.46 13.14
C ILE A 149 13.19 -10.03 12.04
N ASP A 150 12.04 -10.70 11.96
CA ASP A 150 11.01 -10.42 10.98
C ASP A 150 9.98 -9.46 11.60
N LEU A 151 9.76 -8.31 10.96
CA LEU A 151 8.84 -7.28 11.43
C LEU A 151 7.52 -7.31 10.66
N TYR A 152 6.42 -7.25 11.41
CA TYR A 152 5.08 -7.09 10.86
C TYR A 152 4.37 -5.95 11.59
N ALA A 153 3.61 -5.13 10.87
CA ALA A 153 2.94 -3.95 11.41
C ALA A 153 1.44 -3.91 11.10
N GLU A 154 0.67 -3.33 12.02
CA GLU A 154 -0.77 -3.06 11.93
C GLU A 154 -1.04 -1.77 12.72
N PHE A 155 -0.83 -0.61 12.08
CA PHE A 155 -0.86 0.69 12.76
C PHE A 155 -2.26 1.15 13.20
N THR A 156 -3.35 0.50 12.76
CA THR A 156 -4.71 0.81 13.23
C THR A 156 -4.97 0.24 14.63
N CYS A 157 -4.12 -0.68 15.09
CA CYS A 157 -4.18 -1.30 16.41
C CYS A 157 -5.54 -1.96 16.69
N THR A 158 -6.15 -2.53 15.66
CA THR A 158 -7.38 -3.33 15.75
C THR A 158 -7.09 -4.78 16.11
N GLY A 159 -5.82 -5.22 15.96
CA GLY A 159 -5.44 -6.62 16.11
C GLY A 159 -5.89 -7.48 14.94
N GLY A 160 -6.13 -6.81 13.79
CA GLY A 160 -6.44 -7.45 12.52
C GLY A 160 -5.22 -8.11 11.91
N ARG A 161 -4.95 -7.83 10.64
CA ARG A 161 -3.85 -8.46 9.91
C ARG A 161 -2.56 -7.62 10.02
N TYR A 162 -1.51 -8.23 10.56
CA TYR A 162 -0.17 -7.66 10.58
C TYR A 162 0.53 -7.92 9.26
N GLU A 163 0.93 -6.86 8.56
CA GLU A 163 1.57 -6.92 7.25
C GLU A 163 3.09 -6.83 7.39
N ARG A 164 3.84 -7.47 6.48
CA ARG A 164 5.31 -7.42 6.43
C ARG A 164 5.78 -5.96 6.37
N PHE A 165 6.64 -5.53 7.31
CA PHE A 165 7.07 -4.15 7.46
C PHE A 165 8.59 -4.00 7.31
N PRO A 166 9.11 -3.02 6.53
CA PRO A 166 8.39 -1.93 5.86
C PRO A 166 7.70 -2.33 4.55
N ASP A 167 8.11 -3.46 3.98
CA ASP A 167 7.57 -4.02 2.74
C ASP A 167 7.88 -5.53 2.66
N PRO A 168 7.28 -6.27 1.70
CA PRO A 168 7.48 -7.71 1.57
C PRO A 168 8.94 -8.15 1.38
N LYS A 169 9.81 -7.31 0.83
CA LYS A 169 11.21 -7.65 0.50
C LYS A 169 12.17 -7.37 1.67
N HIS A 170 11.91 -6.34 2.46
CA HIS A 170 12.82 -5.87 3.51
C HIS A 170 12.31 -6.10 4.95
N HIS A 171 11.28 -6.94 5.11
CA HIS A 171 10.70 -7.22 6.44
C HIS A 171 11.56 -8.10 7.34
N ARG A 172 12.41 -8.95 6.74
CA ARG A 172 13.35 -9.83 7.44
C ARG A 172 14.68 -9.11 7.60
N ILE A 173 15.05 -8.81 8.84
CA ILE A 173 16.31 -8.19 9.22
C ILE A 173 17.27 -9.29 9.64
N LEU A 174 18.36 -9.51 8.90
CA LEU A 174 19.40 -10.45 9.29
C LEU A 174 20.32 -9.82 10.35
N LEU A 175 21.01 -10.63 11.15
CA LEU A 175 21.99 -10.11 12.11
C LEU A 175 23.05 -9.22 11.45
N ALA A 176 23.45 -9.55 10.22
CA ALA A 176 24.43 -8.76 9.47
C ALA A 176 23.94 -7.34 9.16
N ASP A 177 22.62 -7.14 9.03
CA ASP A 177 21.99 -5.85 8.73
C ASP A 177 22.05 -4.90 9.94
N LEU A 178 22.26 -5.41 11.15
CA LEU A 178 22.46 -4.59 12.36
C LEU A 178 23.70 -3.68 12.29
N ARG A 179 24.59 -3.88 11.29
CA ARG A 179 25.67 -2.95 10.97
C ARG A 179 25.15 -1.61 10.45
N GLN A 180 23.98 -1.59 9.82
CA GLN A 180 23.35 -0.40 9.27
C GLN A 180 22.65 0.38 10.38
N GLU A 181 22.96 1.67 10.50
CA GLU A 181 22.38 2.53 11.54
C GLU A 181 20.86 2.70 11.39
N GLU A 182 20.38 2.81 10.16
CA GLU A 182 18.96 2.92 9.83
C GLU A 182 18.14 1.70 10.30
N ILE A 183 18.73 0.51 10.27
CA ILE A 183 18.09 -0.72 10.74
C ILE A 183 18.02 -0.74 12.26
N ARG A 184 19.10 -0.35 12.95
CA ARG A 184 19.11 -0.22 14.41
C ARG A 184 18.11 0.83 14.88
N GLU A 185 18.07 1.98 14.22
CA GLU A 185 17.12 3.05 14.55
C GLU A 185 15.67 2.61 14.36
N ARG A 186 15.37 1.86 13.28
CA ARG A 186 14.05 1.26 13.07
C ARG A 186 13.66 0.32 14.20
N LEU A 187 14.56 -0.60 14.59
CA LEU A 187 14.32 -1.49 15.73
C LEU A 187 14.15 -0.71 17.03
N ARG A 188 14.97 0.32 17.27
CA ARG A 188 14.85 1.20 18.45
C ARG A 188 13.46 1.86 18.51
N LEU A 189 12.95 2.36 17.38
CA LEU A 189 11.61 2.95 17.31
C LEU A 189 10.50 1.93 17.57
N VAL A 190 10.63 0.68 17.11
CA VAL A 190 9.67 -0.39 17.47
C VAL A 190 9.54 -0.54 19.00
N PHE A 191 10.64 -0.37 19.74
CA PHE A 191 10.69 -0.47 21.20
C PHE A 191 10.32 0.81 21.94
N THR A 192 10.34 1.99 21.30
CA THR A 192 10.24 3.28 22.00
C THR A 192 9.09 4.18 21.53
N ASP A 193 8.91 4.31 20.22
CA ASP A 193 7.80 5.05 19.60
C ASP A 193 7.41 4.36 18.28
N PRO A 194 6.68 3.23 18.36
CA PRO A 194 6.37 2.43 17.19
C PRO A 194 5.50 3.19 16.18
N HIS A 195 4.70 4.16 16.64
CA HIS A 195 3.87 4.96 15.74
C HIS A 195 4.66 6.03 14.97
N ALA A 196 5.91 6.33 15.34
CA ALA A 196 6.80 7.15 14.50
C ALA A 196 7.17 6.44 13.19
N LEU A 197 7.04 5.10 13.15
CA LEU A 197 7.26 4.29 11.96
C LEU A 197 6.04 4.18 11.05
N ASP A 198 4.89 4.76 11.45
CA ASP A 198 3.66 4.76 10.66
C ASP A 198 3.86 5.57 9.37
N PRO A 199 3.90 4.92 8.18
CA PRO A 199 4.12 5.62 6.93
C PRO A 199 3.04 6.67 6.66
N SER A 200 1.82 6.48 7.17
CA SER A 200 0.71 7.41 6.95
C SER A 200 0.92 8.75 7.66
N LYS A 201 1.58 8.76 8.83
CA LYS A 201 1.90 10.00 9.55
C LYS A 201 2.97 10.79 8.82
N ARG A 202 4.06 10.13 8.41
CA ARG A 202 5.14 10.79 7.66
C ARG A 202 4.64 11.31 6.31
N ALA A 203 3.83 10.54 5.60
CA ALA A 203 3.16 10.98 4.39
C ALA A 203 2.29 12.22 4.65
N ALA A 204 1.48 12.21 5.72
CA ALA A 204 0.64 13.35 6.07
C ALA A 204 1.44 14.62 6.42
N GLU A 205 2.57 14.51 7.12
CA GLU A 205 3.45 15.64 7.46
C GLU A 205 4.10 16.27 6.24
N VAL A 206 4.79 15.47 5.41
CA VAL A 206 5.42 15.92 4.16
C VAL A 206 4.38 16.62 3.29
N THR A 207 3.22 16.01 3.21
CA THR A 207 2.13 16.55 2.42
C THR A 207 1.61 17.89 2.94
N ARG A 208 1.51 18.08 4.26
CA ARG A 208 1.06 19.34 4.83
C ARG A 208 2.00 20.49 4.50
N ASP A 209 3.31 20.25 4.51
CA ASP A 209 4.30 21.27 4.15
C ASP A 209 4.16 21.67 2.66
N ILE A 210 4.10 20.67 1.78
CA ILE A 210 3.87 20.86 0.34
C ILE A 210 2.59 21.66 0.08
N ALA A 211 1.50 21.34 0.79
CA ALA A 211 0.22 22.02 0.66
C ALA A 211 0.33 23.53 0.87
N ASN A 212 1.05 23.90 1.93
CA ASN A 212 1.23 25.30 2.29
C ASN A 212 1.99 26.04 1.19
N ARG A 213 3.08 25.45 0.68
CA ARG A 213 3.90 26.05 -0.40
C ARG A 213 3.07 26.31 -1.66
N LEU A 214 2.29 25.33 -2.10
CA LEU A 214 1.44 25.47 -3.29
C LEU A 214 0.31 26.49 -3.09
N ALA A 215 -0.30 26.54 -1.90
CA ALA A 215 -1.30 27.54 -1.57
C ALA A 215 -0.73 28.97 -1.57
N HIS A 216 0.54 29.14 -1.20
CA HIS A 216 1.25 30.42 -1.34
C HIS A 216 1.48 30.78 -2.82
N LEU A 217 1.93 29.82 -3.64
CA LEU A 217 2.13 30.03 -5.07
C LEU A 217 0.81 30.38 -5.78
N SER A 218 -0.27 29.65 -5.51
CA SER A 218 -1.60 29.90 -6.09
C SER A 218 -2.09 31.32 -5.80
N ARG A 219 -2.00 31.75 -4.53
CA ARG A 219 -2.36 33.12 -4.12
C ARG A 219 -1.54 34.20 -4.84
N SER A 220 -0.26 33.92 -5.08
CA SER A 220 0.60 34.83 -5.83
C SER A 220 0.13 34.97 -7.28
N LEU A 221 -0.23 33.86 -7.93
CA LEU A 221 -0.74 33.85 -9.30
C LEU A 221 -2.11 34.51 -9.46
N GLU A 222 -3.01 34.34 -8.50
CA GLU A 222 -4.30 35.04 -8.47
C GLU A 222 -4.11 36.56 -8.34
N LYS A 223 -3.15 36.99 -7.50
CA LYS A 223 -2.81 38.41 -7.33
C LYS A 223 -2.28 39.03 -8.63
N ASP A 224 -1.63 38.23 -9.46
CA ASP A 224 -1.18 38.63 -10.80
C ASP A 224 -2.31 38.63 -11.85
N GLY A 225 -3.54 38.28 -11.45
CA GLY A 225 -4.75 38.37 -12.28
C GLY A 225 -5.06 37.11 -13.08
N HIS A 226 -4.41 35.98 -12.81
CA HIS A 226 -4.72 34.72 -13.49
C HIS A 226 -6.05 34.12 -13.01
N HIS A 227 -6.82 33.54 -13.93
CA HIS A 227 -8.10 32.90 -13.60
C HIS A 227 -7.86 31.60 -12.81
N PRO A 228 -8.66 31.29 -11.76
CA PRO A 228 -8.46 30.09 -10.94
C PRO A 228 -8.38 28.79 -11.74
N GLU A 229 -9.24 28.59 -12.74
CA GLU A 229 -9.20 27.39 -13.60
C GLU A 229 -7.88 27.22 -14.36
N ILE A 230 -7.25 28.32 -14.78
CA ILE A 230 -5.96 28.27 -15.48
C ILE A 230 -4.85 27.93 -14.48
N ILE A 231 -4.89 28.52 -13.29
CA ILE A 231 -3.97 28.22 -12.19
C ILE A 231 -4.08 26.74 -11.81
N ALA A 232 -5.30 26.20 -11.74
CA ALA A 232 -5.58 24.79 -11.44
C ALA A 232 -4.83 23.86 -12.39
N GLY A 233 -5.09 24.02 -13.69
CA GLY A 233 -4.46 23.17 -14.71
C GLY A 233 -2.94 23.32 -14.73
N PHE A 234 -2.43 24.54 -14.51
CA PHE A 234 -1.00 24.80 -14.40
C PHE A 234 -0.36 24.07 -13.21
N LEU A 235 -0.90 24.23 -12.01
CA LEU A 235 -0.40 23.57 -10.80
C LEU A 235 -0.53 22.06 -10.89
N GLN A 236 -1.64 21.53 -11.43
CA GLN A 236 -1.83 20.09 -11.64
C GLN A 236 -0.73 19.50 -12.52
N ARG A 237 -0.35 20.18 -13.61
CA ARG A 237 0.75 19.74 -14.47
C ARG A 237 2.10 19.82 -13.76
N CYS A 238 2.39 20.91 -13.05
CA CYS A 238 3.62 21.02 -12.26
C CYS A 238 3.74 19.90 -11.23
N LEU A 239 2.66 19.64 -10.48
CA LEU A 239 2.59 18.59 -9.47
C LEU A 239 2.84 17.22 -10.06
N PHE A 240 2.14 16.91 -11.15
CA PHE A 240 2.34 15.65 -11.85
C PHE A 240 3.77 15.51 -12.38
N THR A 241 4.39 16.58 -12.90
CA THR A 241 5.78 16.53 -13.39
C THR A 241 6.78 16.27 -12.26
N MET A 242 6.63 16.93 -11.09
CA MET A 242 7.46 16.65 -9.91
C MET A 242 7.31 15.21 -9.43
N PHE A 243 6.07 14.74 -9.36
CA PHE A 243 5.77 13.37 -9.01
C PHE A 243 6.37 12.36 -10.00
N ALA A 244 6.14 12.56 -11.29
CA ALA A 244 6.63 11.69 -12.35
C ALA A 244 8.16 11.57 -12.35
N GLU A 245 8.88 12.66 -12.06
CA GLU A 245 10.32 12.62 -11.83
C GLU A 245 10.67 11.74 -10.63
N ASP A 246 10.13 12.04 -9.47
CA ASP A 246 10.55 11.35 -8.24
C ASP A 246 10.19 9.88 -8.20
N ILE A 247 9.17 9.42 -8.95
CA ILE A 247 8.83 8.01 -9.09
C ILE A 247 9.53 7.30 -10.26
N GLY A 248 10.34 8.01 -11.04
CA GLY A 248 11.12 7.46 -12.15
C GLY A 248 10.34 7.23 -13.45
N LEU A 249 9.27 8.01 -13.69
CA LEU A 249 8.62 8.13 -15.01
C LEU A 249 9.28 9.21 -15.88
N LEU A 250 10.03 10.13 -15.27
CA LEU A 250 10.91 11.07 -15.95
C LEU A 250 12.37 10.86 -15.51
N PRO A 251 13.34 11.33 -16.32
CA PRO A 251 14.74 11.34 -15.93
C PRO A 251 14.97 12.01 -14.57
N ASP A 252 15.78 11.39 -13.73
CA ASP A 252 16.15 11.91 -12.40
C ASP A 252 16.64 13.35 -12.48
N ASP A 253 16.13 14.19 -11.58
CA ASP A 253 16.40 15.64 -11.47
C ASP A 253 16.16 16.46 -12.76
N GLY A 254 15.49 15.90 -13.77
CA GLY A 254 15.27 16.55 -15.06
C GLY A 254 14.46 17.85 -14.95
N PHE A 255 13.28 17.80 -14.32
CA PHE A 255 12.42 18.94 -14.06
C PHE A 255 13.00 19.88 -13.01
N LYS A 256 13.59 19.37 -11.92
CA LYS A 256 14.29 20.18 -10.91
C LYS A 256 15.35 21.06 -11.57
N ASN A 257 16.24 20.46 -12.36
CA ASN A 257 17.29 21.18 -13.09
C ASN A 257 16.74 22.13 -14.15
N LEU A 258 15.61 21.78 -14.79
CA LEU A 258 14.95 22.65 -15.76
C LEU A 258 14.43 23.93 -15.11
N ILE A 259 13.77 23.83 -13.95
CA ILE A 259 13.31 25.00 -13.19
C ILE A 259 14.51 25.81 -12.68
N ALA A 260 15.54 25.15 -12.14
CA ALA A 260 16.73 25.82 -11.61
C ALA A 260 17.40 26.74 -12.64
N LYS A 261 17.48 26.32 -13.92
CA LYS A 261 18.01 27.13 -15.03
C LYS A 261 17.24 28.43 -15.29
N THR A 262 16.00 28.52 -14.82
CA THR A 262 15.11 29.68 -15.04
C THR A 262 15.08 30.65 -13.88
N LEU A 263 15.71 30.33 -12.73
CA LEU A 263 15.76 31.20 -11.54
C LEU A 263 16.36 32.59 -11.83
N GLU A 264 17.42 32.63 -12.66
CA GLU A 264 18.08 33.88 -13.05
C GLU A 264 17.57 34.44 -14.40
N ASN A 265 16.71 33.70 -15.11
CA ASN A 265 16.08 34.14 -16.35
C ASN A 265 14.61 33.69 -16.41
N PRO A 266 13.69 34.40 -15.71
CA PRO A 266 12.29 33.99 -15.59
C PRO A 266 11.55 33.86 -16.92
N GLN A 267 11.97 34.60 -17.95
CA GLN A 267 11.39 34.53 -19.30
C GLN A 267 11.57 33.16 -19.96
N GLY A 268 12.59 32.39 -19.53
CA GLY A 268 12.81 31.03 -20.01
C GLY A 268 11.82 30.01 -19.47
N PHE A 269 11.21 30.26 -18.30
CA PHE A 269 10.28 29.32 -17.65
C PHE A 269 9.12 28.88 -18.54
N PRO A 270 8.28 29.79 -19.09
CA PRO A 270 7.16 29.38 -19.90
C PRO A 270 7.59 28.64 -21.17
N VAL A 271 8.77 28.94 -21.74
CA VAL A 271 9.29 28.29 -22.94
C VAL A 271 9.72 26.85 -22.65
N LEU A 272 10.59 26.67 -21.64
CA LEU A 272 11.20 25.38 -21.33
C LEU A 272 10.18 24.40 -20.76
N VAL A 273 9.35 24.84 -19.81
CA VAL A 273 8.35 23.97 -19.18
C VAL A 273 7.24 23.60 -20.17
N SER A 274 6.80 24.53 -21.02
CA SER A 274 5.84 24.18 -22.08
C SER A 274 6.44 23.21 -23.10
N GLY A 275 7.74 23.33 -23.40
CA GLY A 275 8.48 22.41 -24.25
C GLY A 275 8.49 20.99 -23.66
N LEU A 276 8.84 20.87 -22.38
CA LEU A 276 8.83 19.59 -21.67
C LEU A 276 7.43 18.96 -21.67
N TRP A 277 6.39 19.74 -21.38
CA TRP A 277 5.02 19.21 -21.40
C TRP A 277 4.55 18.77 -22.78
N LYS A 278 5.04 19.37 -23.86
CA LYS A 278 4.80 18.87 -25.23
C LYS A 278 5.48 17.53 -25.47
N GLU A 279 6.74 17.40 -25.06
CA GLU A 279 7.48 16.13 -25.15
C GLU A 279 6.80 15.03 -24.32
N MET A 280 6.33 15.34 -23.11
CA MET A 280 5.53 14.42 -22.29
C MET A 280 4.19 14.08 -22.96
N ALA A 281 3.53 15.06 -23.60
CA ALA A 281 2.23 14.87 -24.23
C ALA A 281 2.25 13.87 -25.38
N THR A 282 3.37 13.71 -26.10
CA THR A 282 3.46 12.79 -27.25
C THR A 282 4.47 11.66 -27.05
N GLY A 283 5.33 11.75 -26.05
CA GLY A 283 6.58 11.00 -25.94
C GLY A 283 7.64 11.49 -26.92
N THR A 284 8.90 11.22 -26.61
CA THR A 284 10.04 11.43 -27.51
C THR A 284 11.14 10.41 -27.24
N SER A 285 11.73 9.85 -28.29
CA SER A 285 12.89 8.95 -28.18
C SER A 285 14.15 9.65 -27.66
N TYR A 286 14.22 10.98 -27.80
CA TYR A 286 15.33 11.78 -27.28
C TYR A 286 14.87 13.23 -27.04
N SER A 287 14.75 13.61 -25.77
CA SER A 287 14.44 14.98 -25.35
C SER A 287 15.63 15.91 -25.55
N SER A 288 15.38 17.07 -26.16
CA SER A 288 16.40 18.12 -26.27
C SER A 288 16.59 18.90 -24.96
N LEU A 289 15.66 18.76 -24.02
CA LEU A 289 15.64 19.45 -22.74
C LEU A 289 16.29 18.61 -21.64
N LEU A 290 15.96 17.31 -21.61
CA LEU A 290 16.40 16.36 -20.58
C LEU A 290 17.50 15.40 -21.08
N PHE A 291 17.81 15.38 -22.38
CA PHE A 291 18.84 14.54 -23.01
C PHE A 291 18.65 13.03 -22.79
N GLN A 292 17.41 12.60 -22.63
CA GLN A 292 17.00 11.21 -22.44
C GLN A 292 15.65 10.96 -23.13
N GLU A 293 15.26 9.69 -23.25
CA GLU A 293 13.93 9.32 -23.70
C GLU A 293 12.86 9.81 -22.71
N ILE A 294 11.73 10.29 -23.22
CA ILE A 294 10.56 10.65 -22.43
C ILE A 294 9.38 9.81 -22.91
N ALA A 295 8.76 9.10 -21.96
CA ALA A 295 7.58 8.29 -22.22
C ALA A 295 6.39 9.12 -22.74
N TYR A 296 5.47 8.48 -23.46
CA TYR A 296 4.23 9.11 -23.90
C TYR A 296 3.18 9.12 -22.76
N PHE A 297 2.81 10.30 -22.26
CA PHE A 297 1.93 10.46 -21.09
C PHE A 297 0.43 10.63 -21.39
N ASN A 298 -0.02 11.59 -22.21
CA ASN A 298 -1.40 12.13 -22.15
C ASN A 298 -2.51 11.08 -22.43
N GLY A 299 -3.76 11.16 -21.99
CA GLY A 299 -4.23 11.49 -20.63
C GLY A 299 -5.31 12.56 -20.52
N GLY A 300 -5.31 13.54 -21.43
CA GLY A 300 -6.02 14.81 -21.24
C GLY A 300 -5.23 15.83 -20.40
N LEU A 301 -4.37 15.40 -19.48
CA LEU A 301 -3.59 16.29 -18.59
C LEU A 301 -2.72 17.31 -19.35
N PHE A 302 -2.09 16.86 -20.44
CA PHE A 302 -1.19 17.66 -21.28
C PHE A 302 -1.83 18.07 -22.61
N ASP A 303 -3.17 18.09 -22.71
CA ASP A 303 -3.84 18.63 -23.91
C ASP A 303 -3.61 20.14 -24.04
N THR A 304 -3.44 20.83 -22.90
CA THR A 304 -2.89 22.19 -22.85
C THR A 304 -1.50 22.14 -22.22
N THR A 305 -0.48 22.43 -23.01
CA THR A 305 0.93 22.38 -22.59
C THR A 305 1.50 23.75 -22.23
N THR A 306 0.67 24.79 -22.09
CA THR A 306 1.16 26.15 -21.84
C THR A 306 1.45 26.36 -20.36
N ALA A 307 2.69 26.68 -20.02
CA ALA A 307 3.11 27.14 -18.71
C ALA A 307 2.85 28.63 -18.52
N LEU A 308 2.41 29.02 -17.32
CA LEU A 308 2.22 30.42 -16.97
C LEU A 308 3.57 31.14 -16.87
N PRO A 309 3.65 32.42 -17.27
CA PRO A 309 4.81 33.24 -16.95
C PRO A 309 4.89 33.40 -15.43
N LEU A 310 6.05 33.12 -14.85
CA LEU A 310 6.27 33.23 -13.41
C LEU A 310 7.29 34.33 -13.11
N GLN A 311 7.07 35.05 -12.00
CA GLN A 311 8.06 35.95 -11.41
C GLN A 311 9.17 35.15 -10.72
N LYS A 312 10.32 35.79 -10.46
CA LYS A 312 11.48 35.13 -9.83
C LYS A 312 11.11 34.45 -8.51
N GLU A 313 10.31 35.11 -7.68
CA GLU A 313 9.85 34.59 -6.39
C GLU A 313 8.92 33.37 -6.56
N GLN A 314 8.08 33.38 -7.58
CA GLN A 314 7.18 32.26 -7.89
C GLN A 314 7.96 31.04 -8.41
N ILE A 315 8.97 31.25 -9.24
CA ILE A 315 9.88 30.19 -9.69
C ILE A 315 10.64 29.61 -8.50
N HIS A 316 11.10 30.45 -7.56
CA HIS A 316 11.77 29.97 -6.34
C HIS A 316 10.85 29.09 -5.49
N MET A 317 9.60 29.50 -5.26
CA MET A 317 8.62 28.68 -4.53
C MET A 317 8.35 27.33 -5.21
N LEU A 318 8.23 27.34 -6.55
CA LEU A 318 8.03 26.10 -7.31
C LEU A 318 9.28 25.20 -7.28
N HIS A 319 10.47 25.78 -7.36
CA HIS A 319 11.74 25.06 -7.27
C HIS A 319 11.89 24.39 -5.89
N GLU A 320 11.59 25.10 -4.81
CA GLU A 320 11.60 24.50 -3.46
C GLU A 320 10.62 23.33 -3.34
N ALA A 321 9.42 23.45 -3.91
CA ALA A 321 8.47 22.35 -3.95
C ALA A 321 9.02 21.17 -4.76
N ALA A 322 9.69 21.43 -5.89
CA ALA A 322 10.32 20.40 -6.71
C ALA A 322 11.49 19.69 -5.99
N MET A 323 12.16 20.34 -5.04
CA MET A 323 13.24 19.73 -4.25
C MET A 323 12.75 18.80 -3.13
N THR A 324 11.44 18.72 -2.88
CA THR A 324 10.86 17.78 -1.91
C THR A 324 10.76 16.39 -2.53
N ASP A 325 10.87 15.33 -1.73
CA ASP A 325 10.63 13.95 -2.20
C ASP A 325 9.12 13.66 -2.30
N TRP A 326 8.62 13.57 -3.53
CA TRP A 326 7.23 13.28 -3.87
C TRP A 326 6.91 11.79 -3.89
N SER A 327 7.91 10.91 -3.77
CA SER A 327 7.68 9.45 -3.83
C SER A 327 6.86 8.93 -2.64
N GLY A 328 6.96 9.59 -1.48
CA GLY A 328 6.23 9.27 -0.25
C GLY A 328 4.93 10.06 -0.04
N VAL A 329 4.54 10.92 -0.98
CA VAL A 329 3.30 11.72 -0.88
C VAL A 329 2.09 10.83 -1.18
N GLU A 330 1.06 10.90 -0.34
CA GLU A 330 -0.18 10.17 -0.58
C GLU A 330 -0.94 10.78 -1.78
N PRO A 331 -1.22 10.02 -2.85
CA PRO A 331 -1.92 10.51 -4.04
C PRO A 331 -3.24 11.21 -3.73
N SER A 332 -4.01 10.70 -2.78
CA SER A 332 -5.32 11.26 -2.42
C SER A 332 -5.25 12.74 -2.03
N ILE A 333 -4.08 13.24 -1.65
CA ILE A 333 -3.91 14.61 -1.23
C ILE A 333 -3.84 15.56 -2.42
N PHE A 334 -3.40 15.14 -3.62
CA PHE A 334 -3.45 15.99 -4.83
C PHE A 334 -4.83 16.64 -5.03
N GLY A 335 -5.88 15.88 -4.70
CA GLY A 335 -7.25 16.38 -4.58
C GLY A 335 -7.39 17.59 -3.68
N THR A 336 -7.16 17.38 -2.38
CA THR A 336 -7.32 18.44 -1.38
C THR A 336 -6.33 19.60 -1.58
N LEU A 337 -5.15 19.36 -2.14
CA LEU A 337 -4.17 20.41 -2.46
C LEU A 337 -4.69 21.35 -3.54
N LEU A 338 -5.18 20.79 -4.64
CA LEU A 338 -5.70 21.59 -5.74
C LEU A 338 -6.99 22.28 -5.34
N THR A 339 -7.94 21.58 -4.72
CA THR A 339 -9.23 22.19 -4.31
C THR A 339 -8.99 23.37 -3.37
N ARG A 340 -8.10 23.21 -2.37
CA ARG A 340 -7.73 24.31 -1.45
C ARG A 340 -6.95 25.42 -2.13
N ALA A 341 -6.11 25.13 -3.12
CA ALA A 341 -5.40 26.16 -3.86
C ALA A 341 -6.35 27.03 -4.70
N LEU A 342 -7.54 26.51 -5.03
CA LEU A 342 -8.46 27.10 -6.01
C LEU A 342 -9.71 27.73 -5.38
N ASP A 343 -10.21 27.20 -4.27
CA ASP A 343 -11.36 27.78 -3.57
C ASP A 343 -10.91 28.73 -2.45
N SER A 344 -11.27 30.01 -2.55
CA SER A 344 -11.01 31.03 -1.53
C SER A 344 -11.62 30.74 -0.15
N ARG A 345 -12.71 29.96 -0.11
CA ARG A 345 -13.46 29.62 1.11
C ARG A 345 -12.88 28.41 1.83
N GLU A 346 -12.34 27.45 1.08
CA GLU A 346 -11.76 26.21 1.65
C GLU A 346 -10.31 26.38 2.12
N ARG A 347 -9.64 27.47 1.73
CA ARG A 347 -8.25 27.81 2.11
C ARG A 347 -7.98 27.83 3.62
N HIS A 348 -8.98 28.12 4.46
CA HIS A 348 -8.84 28.19 5.92
C HIS A 348 -9.35 26.96 6.68
N LYS A 349 -10.05 26.02 6.02
CA LYS A 349 -10.56 24.80 6.65
C LYS A 349 -9.47 23.73 6.69
N LEU A 350 -8.67 23.73 7.76
CA LEU A 350 -7.72 22.65 8.05
C LEU A 350 -8.49 21.35 8.34
N GLY A 351 -8.65 20.47 7.34
CA GLY A 351 -9.01 19.07 7.55
C GLY A 351 -10.50 18.68 7.51
N ALA A 352 -11.41 19.53 7.02
CA ALA A 352 -12.86 19.23 7.05
C ALA A 352 -13.38 18.29 5.94
N GLU A 353 -12.65 18.16 4.80
CA GLU A 353 -13.09 17.35 3.64
C GLU A 353 -12.07 16.28 3.21
N TYR A 354 -10.90 16.27 3.85
CA TYR A 354 -10.01 15.11 3.76
C TYR A 354 -10.61 14.02 4.64
N THR A 355 -11.22 13.00 4.04
CA THR A 355 -11.58 11.78 4.78
C THR A 355 -10.27 11.09 5.15
N PRO A 356 -9.86 11.02 6.43
CA PRO A 356 -8.59 10.41 6.79
C PRO A 356 -8.54 8.97 6.28
N ARG A 357 -7.36 8.48 5.89
CA ARG A 357 -7.20 7.09 5.45
C ARG A 357 -7.85 6.09 6.40
N SER A 358 -7.70 6.29 7.71
CA SER A 358 -8.32 5.45 8.73
C SER A 358 -9.85 5.45 8.67
N TYR A 359 -10.49 6.55 8.28
CA TYR A 359 -11.94 6.61 8.07
C TYR A 359 -12.35 5.88 6.78
N VAL A 360 -11.57 6.04 5.71
CA VAL A 360 -11.78 5.28 4.47
C VAL A 360 -11.70 3.78 4.74
N GLU A 361 -10.64 3.34 5.44
CA GLU A 361 -10.41 1.94 5.79
C GLU A 361 -11.53 1.34 6.66
N ARG A 362 -12.15 2.13 7.53
CA ARG A 362 -13.32 1.68 8.32
C ARG A 362 -14.51 1.28 7.45
N LEU A 363 -14.65 1.82 6.25
CA LEU A 363 -15.70 1.45 5.31
C LEU A 363 -15.23 0.36 4.35
N ILE A 364 -14.09 0.54 3.68
CA ILE A 364 -13.65 -0.34 2.60
C ILE A 364 -13.23 -1.73 3.09
N ARG A 365 -12.70 -1.83 4.33
CA ARG A 365 -12.25 -3.11 4.89
C ARG A 365 -13.40 -4.09 5.04
N PRO A 366 -14.44 -3.81 5.84
CA PRO A 366 -15.53 -4.76 6.01
C PRO A 366 -16.38 -4.98 4.75
N THR A 367 -16.40 -4.03 3.82
CA THR A 367 -17.27 -4.11 2.62
C THR A 367 -16.62 -4.78 1.42
N ILE A 368 -15.31 -4.60 1.22
CA ILE A 368 -14.59 -5.07 0.03
C ILE A 368 -13.41 -5.94 0.43
N ILE A 369 -12.49 -5.40 1.25
CA ILE A 369 -11.19 -6.04 1.45
C ILE A 369 -11.30 -7.32 2.28
N ASP A 370 -11.97 -7.29 3.42
CA ASP A 370 -12.08 -8.45 4.31
C ASP A 370 -12.82 -9.62 3.63
N PRO A 371 -13.97 -9.42 2.93
CA PRO A 371 -14.58 -10.49 2.13
C PRO A 371 -13.65 -11.09 1.07
N LEU A 372 -12.90 -10.26 0.33
CA LEU A 372 -11.92 -10.76 -0.65
C LEU A 372 -10.77 -11.52 0.01
N ARG A 373 -10.35 -11.08 1.20
CA ARG A 373 -9.33 -11.77 2.00
C ARG A 373 -9.82 -13.13 2.50
N GLU A 374 -11.07 -13.25 2.94
CA GLU A 374 -11.66 -14.53 3.34
C GLU A 374 -11.73 -15.53 2.16
N GLN A 375 -12.13 -15.04 0.98
CA GLN A 375 -12.10 -15.83 -0.25
C GLN A 375 -10.68 -16.26 -0.63
N TRP A 376 -9.71 -15.35 -0.47
CA TRP A 376 -8.30 -15.64 -0.71
C TRP A 376 -7.77 -16.72 0.22
N GLU A 377 -7.99 -16.61 1.53
CA GLU A 377 -7.52 -17.62 2.49
C GLU A 377 -8.14 -18.99 2.21
N SER A 378 -9.43 -19.03 1.86
CA SER A 378 -10.10 -20.27 1.46
C SER A 378 -9.45 -20.90 0.23
N THR A 379 -9.14 -20.07 -0.77
CA THR A 379 -8.45 -20.49 -2.01
C THR A 379 -7.03 -20.99 -1.71
N ARG A 380 -6.28 -20.26 -0.89
CA ARG A 380 -4.92 -20.59 -0.48
C ARG A 380 -4.86 -21.92 0.26
N LEU A 381 -5.79 -22.16 1.19
CA LEU A 381 -5.87 -23.43 1.93
C LEU A 381 -6.21 -24.61 1.01
N ALA A 382 -7.14 -24.42 0.07
CA ALA A 382 -7.48 -25.44 -0.92
C ALA A 382 -6.28 -25.76 -1.83
N ALA A 383 -5.59 -24.74 -2.34
CA ALA A 383 -4.38 -24.90 -3.15
C ALA A 383 -3.24 -25.59 -2.37
N ALA A 384 -3.01 -25.21 -1.10
CA ALA A 384 -2.02 -25.84 -0.25
C ALA A 384 -2.34 -27.32 0.02
N THR A 385 -3.62 -27.67 0.17
CA THR A 385 -4.04 -29.07 0.33
C THR A 385 -3.71 -29.89 -0.91
N LEU A 386 -4.06 -29.39 -2.10
CA LEU A 386 -3.74 -30.05 -3.37
C LEU A 386 -2.24 -30.19 -3.60
N HIS A 387 -1.46 -29.16 -3.26
CA HIS A 387 0.00 -29.20 -3.37
C HIS A 387 0.61 -30.22 -2.41
N ASN A 388 0.16 -30.28 -1.15
CA ASN A 388 0.62 -31.30 -0.20
C ASN A 388 0.25 -32.73 -0.68
N GLU A 389 -0.95 -32.92 -1.26
CA GLU A 389 -1.33 -34.20 -1.88
C GLU A 389 -0.38 -34.57 -3.03
N ALA A 390 0.06 -33.59 -3.84
CA ALA A 390 1.03 -33.80 -4.90
C ALA A 390 2.40 -34.22 -4.34
N GLU A 391 2.90 -33.55 -3.29
CA GLU A 391 4.16 -33.93 -2.62
C GLU A 391 4.12 -35.39 -2.12
N VAL A 392 3.03 -35.78 -1.45
CA VAL A 392 2.86 -37.17 -0.96
C VAL A 392 2.84 -38.19 -2.11
N LEU A 393 2.22 -37.84 -3.25
CA LEU A 393 2.21 -38.68 -4.44
C LEU A 393 3.60 -38.80 -5.08
N LEU A 394 4.40 -37.73 -5.06
CA LEU A 394 5.79 -37.75 -5.55
C LEU A 394 6.68 -38.62 -4.66
N ASP A 395 6.61 -38.46 -3.33
CA ASP A 395 7.33 -39.31 -2.38
C ASP A 395 6.99 -40.80 -2.60
N SER A 396 5.70 -41.09 -2.78
CA SER A 396 5.23 -42.44 -3.07
C SER A 396 5.74 -42.97 -4.41
N ALA A 397 5.84 -42.10 -5.43
CA ALA A 397 6.38 -42.45 -6.73
C ALA A 397 7.87 -42.79 -6.66
N ASP A 398 8.65 -42.03 -5.89
CA ASP A 398 10.08 -42.25 -5.70
C ASP A 398 10.35 -43.60 -5.01
N VAL A 399 9.62 -43.90 -3.93
CA VAL A 399 9.69 -45.22 -3.25
C VAL A 399 9.33 -46.37 -4.19
N THR A 400 8.30 -46.17 -5.02
CA THR A 400 7.86 -47.17 -6.00
C THR A 400 8.89 -47.38 -7.10
N GLU A 401 9.56 -46.32 -7.55
CA GLU A 401 10.63 -46.40 -8.53
C GLU A 401 11.86 -47.13 -7.98
N ASP A 402 12.24 -46.86 -6.74
CA ASP A 402 13.35 -47.57 -6.10
C ASP A 402 13.05 -49.06 -5.92
N SER A 403 11.81 -49.40 -5.60
CA SER A 403 11.33 -50.79 -5.60
C SER A 403 11.43 -51.42 -6.99
N ALA A 404 11.10 -50.68 -8.04
CA ALA A 404 11.25 -51.14 -9.42
C ALA A 404 12.71 -51.43 -9.80
N LYS A 405 13.64 -50.55 -9.40
CA LYS A 405 15.09 -50.73 -9.60
C LYS A 405 15.60 -51.98 -8.87
N GLN A 406 15.14 -52.22 -7.64
CA GLN A 406 15.49 -53.42 -6.87
C GLN A 406 14.97 -54.70 -7.53
N SER A 407 13.69 -54.72 -7.96
CA SER A 407 13.09 -55.85 -8.67
C SER A 407 13.82 -56.17 -9.99
N LEU A 408 14.28 -55.13 -10.69
CA LEU A 408 15.08 -55.30 -11.90
C LEU A 408 16.45 -55.91 -11.59
N ALA A 409 17.13 -55.42 -10.54
CA ALA A 409 18.41 -55.95 -10.08
C ALA A 409 18.31 -57.41 -9.60
N SER A 410 17.17 -57.82 -9.04
CA SER A 410 16.91 -59.21 -8.62
C SER A 410 16.40 -60.12 -9.76
N GLY A 411 16.36 -59.63 -11.01
CA GLY A 411 15.95 -60.42 -12.19
C GLY A 411 14.45 -60.58 -12.39
N ASN A 412 13.60 -59.89 -11.62
CA ASN A 412 12.14 -59.91 -11.78
C ASN A 412 11.66 -58.75 -12.67
N ALA A 413 11.88 -58.90 -13.98
CA ALA A 413 11.57 -57.87 -14.97
C ALA A 413 10.06 -57.53 -15.07
N ALA A 414 9.17 -58.49 -14.79
CA ALA A 414 7.73 -58.26 -14.82
C ALA A 414 7.29 -57.33 -13.68
N ALA A 415 7.72 -57.60 -12.44
CA ALA A 415 7.45 -56.75 -11.29
C ALA A 415 8.07 -55.36 -11.44
N ALA A 416 9.30 -55.27 -11.97
CA ALA A 416 9.96 -53.99 -12.23
C ALA A 416 9.19 -53.12 -13.23
N LYS A 417 8.63 -53.73 -14.29
CA LYS A 417 7.83 -53.00 -15.29
C LYS A 417 6.51 -52.51 -14.70
N GLU A 418 5.83 -53.32 -13.90
CA GLU A 418 4.57 -52.95 -13.24
C GLU A 418 4.78 -51.80 -12.23
N GLN A 419 5.79 -51.92 -11.37
CA GLN A 419 6.16 -50.89 -10.40
C GLN A 419 6.60 -49.59 -11.09
N GLY A 420 7.39 -49.68 -12.17
CA GLY A 420 7.78 -48.50 -12.96
C GLY A 420 6.57 -47.78 -13.58
N ALA A 421 5.59 -48.51 -14.11
CA ALA A 421 4.35 -47.93 -14.62
C ALA A 421 3.51 -47.28 -13.50
N ALA A 422 3.46 -47.90 -12.31
CA ALA A 422 2.79 -47.33 -11.15
C ALA A 422 3.45 -46.03 -10.67
N ALA A 423 4.78 -45.96 -10.61
CA ALA A 423 5.52 -44.74 -10.28
C ALA A 423 5.25 -43.62 -11.29
N GLN A 424 5.23 -43.92 -12.60
CA GLN A 424 4.87 -42.94 -13.62
C GLN A 424 3.45 -42.41 -13.46
N LYS A 425 2.49 -43.28 -13.13
CA LYS A 425 1.10 -42.87 -12.87
C LYS A 425 1.01 -41.94 -11.66
N LEU A 426 1.69 -42.27 -10.57
CA LEU A 426 1.75 -41.43 -9.36
C LEU A 426 2.31 -40.04 -9.67
N ARG A 427 3.38 -39.94 -10.47
CA ARG A 427 3.93 -38.63 -10.91
C ARG A 427 2.97 -37.85 -11.81
N ALA A 428 2.24 -38.53 -12.70
CA ALA A 428 1.23 -37.87 -13.52
C ALA A 428 0.05 -37.35 -12.68
N ASP A 429 -0.37 -38.11 -11.66
CA ASP A 429 -1.40 -37.70 -10.72
C ASP A 429 -0.93 -36.52 -9.83
N ALA A 430 0.32 -36.53 -9.35
CA ALA A 430 0.92 -35.42 -8.63
C ALA A 430 0.96 -34.13 -9.47
N LYS A 431 1.43 -34.23 -10.72
CA LYS A 431 1.45 -33.09 -11.65
C LYS A 431 0.05 -32.52 -11.90
N ARG A 432 -0.98 -33.37 -11.97
CA ARG A 432 -2.36 -32.93 -12.11
C ARG A 432 -2.82 -32.14 -10.88
N LYS A 433 -2.48 -32.61 -9.67
CA LYS A 433 -2.82 -31.94 -8.41
C LYS A 433 -2.15 -30.57 -8.27
N ASP A 434 -0.87 -30.46 -8.61
CA ASP A 434 -0.18 -29.17 -8.66
C ASP A 434 -0.80 -28.21 -9.69
N ALA A 435 -1.16 -28.72 -10.87
CA ALA A 435 -1.84 -27.92 -11.88
C ALA A 435 -3.24 -27.45 -11.42
N GLU A 436 -3.98 -28.27 -10.69
CA GLU A 436 -5.25 -27.89 -10.06
C GLU A 436 -5.03 -26.81 -8.99
N ALA A 437 -4.01 -26.94 -8.14
CA ALA A 437 -3.65 -25.94 -7.13
C ALA A 437 -3.33 -24.59 -7.77
N LEU A 438 -2.45 -24.59 -8.79
CA LEU A 438 -2.09 -23.39 -9.54
C LEU A 438 -3.30 -22.75 -10.22
N LYS A 439 -4.19 -23.57 -10.79
CA LYS A 439 -5.43 -23.10 -11.42
C LYS A 439 -6.34 -22.38 -10.42
N LEU A 440 -6.51 -22.88 -9.20
CA LEU A 440 -7.32 -22.19 -8.18
C LEU A 440 -6.79 -20.79 -7.87
N VAL A 441 -5.47 -20.66 -7.70
CA VAL A 441 -4.82 -19.38 -7.38
C VAL A 441 -4.91 -18.41 -8.54
N THR A 442 -4.67 -18.87 -9.77
CA THR A 442 -4.78 -18.03 -10.99
C THR A 442 -6.24 -17.65 -11.31
N ASP A 443 -7.21 -18.53 -11.07
CA ASP A 443 -8.62 -18.19 -11.21
C ASP A 443 -9.03 -17.09 -10.21
N PHE A 444 -8.54 -17.15 -8.97
CA PHE A 444 -8.75 -16.07 -7.98
C PHE A 444 -8.08 -14.76 -8.41
N HIS A 445 -6.84 -14.81 -8.91
CA HIS A 445 -6.13 -13.64 -9.45
C HIS A 445 -6.95 -12.94 -10.54
N ARG A 446 -7.47 -13.72 -11.51
CA ARG A 446 -8.28 -13.21 -12.61
C ARG A 446 -9.62 -12.66 -12.13
N HIS A 447 -10.24 -13.28 -11.13
CA HIS A 447 -11.43 -12.74 -10.49
C HIS A 447 -11.16 -11.36 -9.89
N LEU A 448 -10.07 -11.22 -9.12
CA LEU A 448 -9.65 -9.95 -8.52
C LEU A 448 -9.42 -8.85 -9.58
N CYS A 449 -8.83 -9.20 -10.72
CA CYS A 449 -8.59 -8.29 -11.85
C CYS A 449 -9.85 -7.92 -12.65
N ALA A 450 -10.95 -8.66 -12.48
CA ALA A 450 -12.22 -8.41 -13.17
C ALA A 450 -13.16 -7.49 -12.40
N LEU A 451 -13.00 -7.38 -11.07
CA LEU A 451 -13.89 -6.62 -10.19
C LEU A 451 -13.99 -5.14 -10.59
N LYS A 452 -15.19 -4.57 -10.45
CA LYS A 452 -15.50 -3.14 -10.64
C LYS A 452 -16.02 -2.52 -9.35
N ILE A 453 -15.40 -1.41 -8.95
CA ILE A 453 -15.71 -0.70 -7.70
C ILE A 453 -16.20 0.70 -8.07
N LEU A 454 -17.40 1.08 -7.64
CA LEU A 454 -17.99 2.38 -7.91
C LEU A 454 -18.03 3.27 -6.66
N ASP A 455 -17.61 4.52 -6.82
CA ASP A 455 -17.90 5.61 -5.89
C ASP A 455 -18.80 6.66 -6.57
N PRO A 456 -20.09 6.75 -6.21
CA PRO A 456 -21.05 7.63 -6.87
C PRO A 456 -20.88 9.11 -6.50
N ALA A 457 -19.99 9.45 -5.56
CA ALA A 457 -19.67 10.82 -5.19
C ALA A 457 -18.18 10.91 -4.90
N CYS A 458 -17.37 10.59 -5.91
CA CYS A 458 -15.99 10.22 -5.67
C CYS A 458 -15.08 11.40 -5.28
N GLY A 459 -15.50 12.64 -5.55
CA GLY A 459 -14.66 13.81 -5.35
C GLY A 459 -13.32 13.61 -6.06
N THR A 460 -12.25 13.60 -5.29
CA THR A 460 -10.87 13.40 -5.77
C THR A 460 -10.39 11.95 -5.67
N ALA A 461 -11.32 10.99 -5.60
CA ALA A 461 -11.12 9.54 -5.61
C ALA A 461 -10.37 8.94 -4.42
N ASN A 462 -10.50 9.49 -3.21
CA ASN A 462 -9.80 8.95 -2.04
C ASN A 462 -10.24 7.52 -1.68
N PHE A 463 -11.55 7.22 -1.64
CA PHE A 463 -12.05 5.86 -1.39
C PHE A 463 -11.58 4.87 -2.46
N LEU A 464 -11.66 5.27 -3.72
CA LEU A 464 -11.22 4.46 -4.86
C LEU A 464 -9.71 4.18 -4.80
N TYR A 465 -8.89 5.18 -4.51
CA TYR A 465 -7.44 5.03 -4.40
C TYR A 465 -7.03 4.08 -3.28
N VAL A 466 -7.57 4.27 -2.06
CA VAL A 466 -7.21 3.41 -0.93
C VAL A 466 -7.67 1.97 -1.21
N THR A 467 -8.82 1.78 -1.87
CA THR A 467 -9.28 0.46 -2.32
C THR A 467 -8.33 -0.16 -3.34
N LEU A 468 -7.89 0.60 -4.35
CA LEU A 468 -6.89 0.18 -5.33
C LEU A 468 -5.61 -0.31 -4.67
N GLU A 469 -5.10 0.43 -3.69
CA GLU A 469 -3.88 0.06 -2.98
C GLU A 469 -4.03 -1.27 -2.21
N HIS A 470 -5.16 -1.46 -1.50
CA HIS A 470 -5.42 -2.72 -0.78
C HIS A 470 -5.60 -3.90 -1.74
N MET A 471 -6.28 -3.72 -2.86
CA MET A 471 -6.39 -4.75 -3.90
C MET A 471 -5.03 -5.08 -4.52
N LYS A 472 -4.18 -4.09 -4.74
CA LYS A 472 -2.80 -4.28 -5.21
C LYS A 472 -1.92 -5.03 -4.22
N ARG A 473 -2.08 -4.80 -2.92
CA ARG A 473 -1.44 -5.60 -1.86
C ARG A 473 -1.87 -7.06 -1.93
N LEU A 474 -3.18 -7.31 -2.04
CA LEU A 474 -3.72 -8.66 -2.17
C LEU A 474 -3.22 -9.34 -3.44
N GLU A 475 -3.22 -8.65 -4.58
CA GLU A 475 -2.68 -9.15 -5.85
C GLU A 475 -1.23 -9.63 -5.71
N ALA A 476 -0.37 -8.84 -5.05
CA ALA A 476 1.03 -9.23 -4.85
C ALA A 476 1.17 -10.54 -4.06
N GLU A 477 0.36 -10.75 -3.02
CA GLU A 477 0.36 -12.00 -2.25
C GLU A 477 -0.11 -13.20 -3.09
N VAL A 478 -1.11 -13.00 -3.96
CA VAL A 478 -1.61 -14.03 -4.86
C VAL A 478 -0.50 -14.45 -5.83
N LEU A 479 0.21 -13.49 -6.41
CA LEU A 479 1.31 -13.74 -7.36
C LEU A 479 2.53 -14.40 -6.71
N GLU A 480 2.83 -14.07 -5.45
CA GLU A 480 3.85 -14.76 -4.66
C GLU A 480 3.53 -16.26 -4.57
N LEU A 481 2.27 -16.61 -4.32
CA LEU A 481 1.84 -18.01 -4.30
C LEU A 481 1.84 -18.65 -5.69
N VAL A 482 1.47 -17.92 -6.76
CA VAL A 482 1.60 -18.41 -8.14
C VAL A 482 3.03 -18.84 -8.43
N THR A 483 4.02 -18.01 -8.06
CA THR A 483 5.45 -18.35 -8.23
C THR A 483 5.85 -19.53 -7.36
N ALA A 484 5.41 -19.59 -6.10
CA ALA A 484 5.71 -20.69 -5.19
C ALA A 484 5.17 -22.05 -5.69
N LEU A 485 4.04 -22.05 -6.41
CA LEU A 485 3.47 -23.25 -7.03
C LEU A 485 4.07 -23.56 -8.42
N GLY A 486 5.15 -22.87 -8.83
CA GLY A 486 5.82 -23.08 -10.11
C GLY A 486 5.10 -22.46 -11.32
N GLY A 487 4.15 -21.57 -11.08
CA GLY A 487 3.46 -20.81 -12.13
C GLY A 487 4.25 -19.58 -12.60
N ASP A 488 3.86 -19.05 -13.76
CA ASP A 488 4.46 -17.85 -14.33
C ASP A 488 3.70 -16.58 -13.89
N ALA A 489 4.14 -16.00 -12.78
CA ALA A 489 3.60 -14.74 -12.29
C ALA A 489 3.87 -13.55 -13.22
N THR A 490 4.91 -13.62 -14.06
CA THR A 490 5.22 -12.56 -15.04
C THR A 490 4.19 -12.58 -16.17
N PHE A 491 3.84 -13.76 -16.67
CA PHE A 491 2.77 -13.93 -17.64
C PHE A 491 1.44 -13.42 -17.09
N GLU A 492 1.07 -13.83 -15.87
CA GLU A 492 -0.15 -13.35 -15.22
C GLU A 492 -0.14 -11.83 -15.12
N MET A 493 0.95 -11.20 -14.67
CA MET A 493 1.07 -9.73 -14.59
C MET A 493 1.04 -8.98 -15.91
N ASN A 494 1.39 -9.64 -17.01
CA ASN A 494 1.31 -9.02 -18.34
C ASN A 494 -0.14 -8.96 -18.81
N GLU A 495 -0.88 -10.07 -18.65
CA GLU A 495 -2.26 -10.24 -19.15
C GLU A 495 -3.33 -9.72 -18.18
N TYR A 496 -3.19 -10.02 -16.89
CA TYR A 496 -4.16 -9.74 -15.85
C TYR A 496 -3.49 -8.93 -14.75
N LYS A 497 -3.99 -7.72 -14.52
CA LYS A 497 -3.53 -6.94 -13.39
C LYS A 497 -4.67 -6.07 -12.87
N VAL A 498 -4.64 -5.79 -11.57
CA VAL A 498 -5.47 -4.79 -10.95
C VAL A 498 -5.07 -3.44 -11.55
N ARG A 499 -6.01 -2.64 -12.05
CA ARG A 499 -5.69 -1.37 -12.73
C ARG A 499 -6.68 -0.26 -12.37
N PRO A 500 -6.29 1.02 -12.53
CA PRO A 500 -7.19 2.16 -12.33
C PRO A 500 -8.55 2.05 -13.02
N GLU A 501 -8.63 1.39 -14.18
CA GLU A 501 -9.87 1.24 -14.95
C GLU A 501 -10.94 0.34 -14.28
N GLN A 502 -10.60 -0.34 -13.18
CA GLN A 502 -11.58 -1.03 -12.33
C GLN A 502 -12.32 -0.10 -11.37
N PHE A 503 -11.77 1.08 -11.12
CA PHE A 503 -12.23 2.02 -10.10
C PHE A 503 -13.03 3.13 -10.77
N LEU A 504 -14.34 3.02 -10.68
CA LEU A 504 -15.33 3.86 -11.33
C LEU A 504 -15.77 4.97 -10.39
N GLY A 505 -15.92 6.18 -10.91
CA GLY A 505 -16.36 7.33 -10.11
C GLY A 505 -17.35 8.20 -10.85
N LEU A 506 -18.29 8.80 -10.12
CA LEU A 506 -19.16 9.88 -10.60
C LEU A 506 -18.86 11.15 -9.79
N GLU A 507 -18.73 12.27 -10.48
CA GLU A 507 -18.39 13.56 -9.87
C GLU A 507 -18.98 14.71 -10.71
N LEU A 508 -19.46 15.78 -10.07
CA LEU A 508 -20.06 16.93 -10.75
C LEU A 508 -19.00 17.91 -11.28
N SER A 509 -17.96 18.14 -10.48
CA SER A 509 -16.91 19.10 -10.75
C SER A 509 -15.93 18.56 -11.79
N PRO A 510 -15.79 19.22 -12.97
CA PRO A 510 -14.87 18.76 -14.01
C PRO A 510 -13.40 18.76 -13.54
N ASN A 511 -13.04 19.66 -12.63
CA ASN A 511 -11.72 19.71 -12.03
C ASN A 511 -11.48 18.50 -11.11
N ALA A 512 -12.46 18.13 -10.28
CA ALA A 512 -12.34 16.98 -9.40
C ALA A 512 -12.27 15.66 -10.19
N VAL A 513 -13.02 15.52 -11.29
CA VAL A 513 -12.91 14.40 -12.24
C VAL A 513 -11.48 14.24 -12.75
N ALA A 514 -10.86 15.33 -13.21
CA ALA A 514 -9.49 15.30 -13.73
C ALA A 514 -8.48 14.92 -12.65
N ILE A 515 -8.64 15.42 -11.41
CA ILE A 515 -7.75 15.09 -10.30
C ILE A 515 -7.93 13.63 -9.88
N ALA A 516 -9.17 13.17 -9.69
CA ALA A 516 -9.50 11.80 -9.35
C ALA A 516 -8.85 10.79 -10.31
N GLN A 517 -8.91 11.06 -11.61
CA GLN A 517 -8.27 10.21 -12.61
C GLN A 517 -6.75 10.15 -12.42
N LEU A 518 -6.09 11.28 -12.15
CA LEU A 518 -4.66 11.31 -11.88
C LEU A 518 -4.29 10.58 -10.59
N VAL A 519 -5.05 10.77 -9.51
CA VAL A 519 -4.80 10.15 -8.21
C VAL A 519 -4.69 8.63 -8.34
N LEU A 520 -5.60 8.01 -9.10
CA LEU A 520 -5.58 6.56 -9.33
C LEU A 520 -4.33 6.11 -10.11
N TRP A 521 -3.95 6.82 -11.16
CA TRP A 521 -2.76 6.49 -11.96
C TRP A 521 -1.46 6.72 -11.21
N ILE A 522 -1.34 7.83 -10.50
CA ILE A 522 -0.21 8.16 -9.62
C ILE A 522 -0.04 7.04 -8.60
N GLY A 523 -1.11 6.66 -7.90
CA GLY A 523 -1.08 5.57 -6.92
C GLY A 523 -0.67 4.22 -7.52
N TYR A 524 -1.16 3.91 -8.72
CA TYR A 524 -0.79 2.71 -9.46
C TYR A 524 0.71 2.66 -9.79
N PHE A 525 1.29 3.77 -10.30
CA PHE A 525 2.72 3.82 -10.63
C PHE A 525 3.62 3.82 -9.39
N GLN A 526 3.20 4.48 -8.31
CA GLN A 526 3.85 4.40 -7.01
C GLN A 526 3.95 2.95 -6.52
N TRP A 527 2.84 2.21 -6.61
CA TRP A 527 2.79 0.81 -6.24
C TRP A 527 3.77 -0.01 -7.09
N GLN A 528 3.74 0.17 -8.42
CA GLN A 528 4.61 -0.54 -9.34
C GLN A 528 6.10 -0.29 -9.03
N ARG A 529 6.47 0.97 -8.74
CA ARG A 529 7.84 1.30 -8.34
C ARG A 529 8.22 0.62 -7.03
N LYS A 530 7.33 0.63 -6.03
CA LYS A 530 7.58 0.03 -4.72
C LYS A 530 7.82 -1.48 -4.82
N THR A 531 7.09 -2.17 -5.69
CA THR A 531 7.17 -3.64 -5.81
C THR A 531 8.24 -4.11 -6.79
N THR A 532 8.39 -3.44 -7.94
CA THR A 532 9.29 -3.89 -9.02
C THR A 532 10.58 -3.09 -9.16
N GLY A 533 10.68 -1.95 -8.45
CA GLY A 533 11.79 -1.00 -8.59
C GLY A 533 11.66 -0.05 -9.79
N LYS A 534 10.65 -0.22 -10.65
CA LYS A 534 10.38 0.66 -11.81
C LYS A 534 8.91 1.10 -11.80
N ALA A 535 8.64 2.39 -12.00
CA ALA A 535 7.27 2.87 -12.14
C ALA A 535 6.69 2.56 -13.53
N ASP A 536 7.52 2.66 -14.56
CA ASP A 536 7.08 2.47 -15.94
C ASP A 536 6.75 1.00 -16.23
N THR A 537 5.51 0.77 -16.67
CA THR A 537 4.97 -0.55 -17.01
C THR A 537 5.14 -0.90 -18.48
N GLY A 538 5.65 0.03 -19.31
CA GLY A 538 5.73 -0.12 -20.76
C GLY A 538 4.42 0.20 -21.50
N ASP A 539 3.30 0.32 -20.78
CA ASP A 539 2.00 0.69 -21.35
C ASP A 539 2.02 2.14 -21.86
N ARG A 540 1.40 2.39 -23.02
CA ARG A 540 1.31 3.73 -23.64
C ARG A 540 -0.09 3.98 -24.22
N PRO A 541 -0.64 5.20 -24.10
CA PRO A 541 -0.16 6.27 -23.22
C PRO A 541 -0.13 5.83 -21.76
N LEU A 542 0.79 6.40 -20.97
CA LEU A 542 0.84 6.13 -19.53
C LEU A 542 -0.46 6.53 -18.83
N LEU A 543 -1.14 7.56 -19.32
CA LEU A 543 -2.47 7.96 -18.88
C LEU A 543 -3.47 7.71 -20.03
N PRO A 544 -4.22 6.60 -20.02
CA PRO A 544 -5.25 6.32 -21.02
C PRO A 544 -6.36 7.39 -21.05
N LYS A 545 -6.92 7.63 -22.24
CA LYS A 545 -8.11 8.49 -22.40
C LYS A 545 -9.40 7.84 -21.90
N THR A 546 -9.42 6.53 -21.70
CA THR A 546 -10.57 5.83 -21.13
C THR A 546 -10.78 6.29 -19.69
N GLN A 547 -11.82 7.10 -19.49
CA GLN A 547 -12.12 7.67 -18.19
C GLN A 547 -12.95 6.69 -17.36
N SER A 548 -12.38 6.26 -16.24
CA SER A 548 -13.12 5.50 -15.22
C SER A 548 -13.93 6.44 -14.32
N ILE A 549 -13.55 7.72 -14.27
CA ILE A 549 -14.26 8.79 -13.56
C ILE A 549 -15.09 9.62 -14.55
N ARG A 550 -16.39 9.75 -14.33
CA ARG A 550 -17.31 10.47 -15.22
C ARG A 550 -17.79 11.77 -14.59
N GLN A 551 -17.83 12.84 -15.40
CA GLN A 551 -18.53 14.05 -15.00
C GLN A 551 -20.05 13.81 -15.07
N GLN A 552 -20.67 13.48 -13.94
CA GLN A 552 -22.07 13.07 -13.90
C GLN A 552 -22.68 13.30 -12.50
N ASP A 553 -23.93 13.76 -12.47
CA ASP A 553 -24.76 13.71 -11.28
C ASP A 553 -25.18 12.25 -11.02
N ALA A 554 -24.90 11.74 -9.82
CA ALA A 554 -25.24 10.37 -9.45
C ALA A 554 -26.70 10.20 -9.01
N VAL A 555 -27.42 11.27 -8.72
CA VAL A 555 -28.81 11.21 -8.25
C VAL A 555 -29.78 11.48 -9.41
N LEU A 556 -29.56 12.57 -10.16
CA LEU A 556 -30.54 13.11 -11.09
C LEU A 556 -30.02 13.19 -12.53
N ALA A 557 -30.72 12.50 -13.44
CA ALA A 557 -30.60 12.71 -14.88
C ALA A 557 -31.80 13.49 -15.42
N TYR A 558 -31.58 14.28 -16.46
CA TYR A 558 -32.59 15.13 -17.08
C TYR A 558 -32.20 15.40 -18.54
N ASP A 559 -33.16 15.78 -19.37
CA ASP A 559 -32.91 16.08 -20.80
C ASP A 559 -32.36 17.50 -20.99
N ASP A 560 -32.88 18.44 -20.21
CA ASP A 560 -32.42 19.83 -20.21
C ASP A 560 -32.70 20.50 -18.85
N ARG A 561 -31.99 21.59 -18.57
CA ARG A 561 -32.17 22.41 -17.38
C ARG A 561 -32.45 23.85 -17.78
N VAL A 562 -33.71 24.28 -17.63
CA VAL A 562 -34.15 25.61 -18.04
C VAL A 562 -34.24 26.55 -16.83
N PRO A 563 -33.76 27.81 -16.93
CA PRO A 563 -33.93 28.76 -15.83
C PRO A 563 -35.41 28.93 -15.51
N ARG A 564 -35.77 28.76 -14.24
CA ARG A 564 -37.14 28.97 -13.80
C ARG A 564 -37.44 30.46 -13.84
N THR A 565 -38.51 30.82 -14.52
CA THR A 565 -38.97 32.21 -14.63
C THR A 565 -40.21 32.46 -13.79
N ASP A 566 -40.33 33.67 -13.29
CA ASP A 566 -41.53 34.18 -12.66
C ASP A 566 -42.65 34.28 -13.74
N PRO A 567 -43.84 33.67 -13.53
CA PRO A 567 -44.89 33.62 -14.54
C PRO A 567 -45.44 34.98 -14.97
N ASP A 568 -45.42 35.97 -14.06
CA ASP A 568 -46.04 37.28 -14.27
C ASP A 568 -45.07 38.28 -14.90
N THR A 569 -43.79 38.17 -14.55
CA THR A 569 -42.76 39.14 -14.96
C THR A 569 -41.77 38.60 -15.99
N GLY A 570 -41.70 37.28 -16.17
CA GLY A 570 -40.76 36.60 -17.06
C GLY A 570 -39.29 36.67 -16.61
N LYS A 571 -39.01 37.22 -15.41
CA LYS A 571 -37.65 37.31 -14.87
C LYS A 571 -37.21 35.95 -14.33
N ILE A 572 -35.92 35.65 -14.46
CA ILE A 572 -35.33 34.45 -13.86
C ILE A 572 -35.44 34.56 -12.33
N LEU A 573 -36.00 33.54 -11.70
CA LEU A 573 -36.02 33.41 -10.25
C LEU A 573 -34.62 33.03 -9.78
N THR A 574 -34.14 33.74 -8.76
CA THR A 574 -32.87 33.44 -8.11
C THR A 574 -33.09 33.13 -6.64
N ILE A 575 -32.21 32.32 -6.07
CA ILE A 575 -32.14 32.06 -4.63
C ILE A 575 -30.75 32.42 -4.13
N TRP A 576 -30.65 32.67 -2.82
CA TRP A 576 -29.34 32.74 -2.18
C TRP A 576 -28.50 31.49 -2.51
N ASP A 577 -27.22 31.67 -2.80
CA ASP A 577 -26.31 30.60 -3.23
C ASP A 577 -26.04 29.52 -2.17
N GLY A 578 -26.64 29.65 -0.98
CA GLY A 578 -26.55 28.69 0.13
C GLY A 578 -25.30 28.86 1.01
N HIS A 579 -24.37 29.75 0.63
CA HIS A 579 -23.04 29.76 1.22
C HIS A 579 -22.46 31.15 1.46
N THR A 580 -22.68 32.13 0.58
CA THR A 580 -22.06 33.45 0.69
C THR A 580 -22.76 34.25 1.76
N THR A 581 -22.04 34.58 2.82
CA THR A 581 -22.54 35.36 3.94
C THR A 581 -21.91 36.73 3.97
N LYS A 582 -22.61 37.69 4.56
CA LYS A 582 -22.10 39.02 4.90
C LYS A 582 -22.29 39.28 6.40
N PRO A 583 -21.42 40.07 7.03
CA PRO A 583 -21.62 40.46 8.41
C PRO A 583 -22.85 41.36 8.52
N HIS A 584 -23.78 40.99 9.41
CA HIS A 584 -24.99 41.74 9.66
C HIS A 584 -24.63 43.12 10.21
N PRO A 585 -25.14 44.22 9.61
CA PRO A 585 -24.67 45.57 9.88
C PRO A 585 -24.84 46.04 11.34
N VAL A 586 -25.75 45.39 12.09
CA VAL A 586 -26.03 45.74 13.49
C VAL A 586 -25.38 44.77 14.48
N THR A 587 -25.30 43.47 14.14
CA THR A 587 -24.93 42.42 15.11
C THR A 587 -23.56 41.83 14.85
N GLY A 588 -22.97 42.11 13.69
CA GLY A 588 -21.70 41.52 13.23
C GLY A 588 -21.77 40.03 12.94
N LYS A 589 -22.94 39.38 13.10
CA LYS A 589 -23.11 37.95 12.81
C LYS A 589 -23.18 37.71 11.32
N GLU A 590 -22.57 36.62 10.86
CA GLU A 590 -22.69 36.14 9.49
C GLU A 590 -24.17 35.86 9.16
N VAL A 591 -24.70 36.52 8.13
CA VAL A 591 -26.05 36.29 7.59
C VAL A 591 -25.95 36.06 6.08
N PRO A 592 -26.91 35.36 5.44
CA PRO A 592 -26.96 35.22 3.99
C PRO A 592 -26.76 36.55 3.27
N ASP A 593 -25.80 36.61 2.34
CA ASP A 593 -25.64 37.76 1.47
C ASP A 593 -26.70 37.74 0.38
N GLU A 594 -27.73 38.58 0.50
CA GLU A 594 -28.81 38.63 -0.48
C GLU A 594 -28.37 39.04 -1.90
N SER A 595 -27.15 39.58 -2.06
CA SER A 595 -26.62 39.90 -3.39
C SER A 595 -26.00 38.69 -4.11
N ALA A 596 -25.62 37.66 -3.35
CA ALA A 596 -25.05 36.43 -3.87
C ALA A 596 -26.16 35.42 -4.16
N THR A 597 -26.65 35.45 -5.40
CA THR A 597 -27.76 34.59 -5.82
C THR A 597 -27.40 33.72 -7.01
N ILE A 598 -28.01 32.53 -7.06
CA ILE A 598 -27.94 31.60 -8.17
C ILE A 598 -29.33 31.46 -8.81
N ALA A 599 -29.36 31.17 -10.12
CA ALA A 599 -30.62 30.91 -10.81
C ALA A 599 -31.27 29.61 -10.31
N LEU A 600 -32.58 29.64 -10.09
CA LEU A 600 -33.40 28.44 -9.95
C LEU A 600 -33.61 27.83 -11.33
N PHE A 601 -33.72 26.50 -11.37
CA PHE A 601 -33.90 25.77 -12.60
C PHE A 601 -35.04 24.76 -12.51
N ASP A 602 -35.73 24.56 -13.62
CA ASP A 602 -36.62 23.44 -13.89
C ASP A 602 -35.87 22.37 -14.69
N TYR A 603 -36.00 21.12 -14.27
CA TYR A 603 -35.38 19.98 -14.93
C TYR A 603 -36.41 19.30 -15.82
N ILE A 604 -36.09 19.17 -17.11
CA ILE A 604 -36.98 18.55 -18.10
C ILE A 604 -36.81 17.03 -18.06
N ASN A 605 -37.93 16.31 -17.91
CA ASN A 605 -37.98 14.85 -17.79
C ASN A 605 -37.02 14.29 -16.73
N PRO A 606 -37.11 14.76 -15.47
CA PRO A 606 -36.22 14.33 -14.40
C PRO A 606 -36.41 12.84 -14.12
N ARG A 607 -35.31 12.13 -13.99
CA ARG A 607 -35.27 10.68 -13.76
C ARG A 607 -34.05 10.30 -12.94
N ARG A 608 -34.06 9.10 -12.38
CA ARG A 608 -32.90 8.55 -11.66
C ARG A 608 -31.70 8.46 -12.63
N ALA A 609 -30.54 8.94 -12.20
CA ALA A 609 -29.32 8.79 -12.98
C ALA A 609 -28.91 7.31 -13.10
N GLU A 610 -28.49 6.91 -14.29
CA GLU A 610 -27.96 5.55 -14.52
C GLU A 610 -26.51 5.45 -14.06
N TRP A 611 -26.22 4.40 -13.30
CA TRP A 611 -24.87 4.12 -12.82
C TRP A 611 -24.20 3.06 -13.69
N PRO A 612 -22.88 3.12 -13.86
CA PRO A 612 -22.17 2.02 -14.49
C PRO A 612 -22.33 0.75 -13.64
N GLN A 613 -22.34 -0.41 -14.29
CA GLN A 613 -22.35 -1.69 -13.60
C GLN A 613 -21.07 -1.84 -12.76
N ALA A 614 -21.24 -2.21 -11.49
CA ALA A 614 -20.17 -2.42 -10.54
C ALA A 614 -20.51 -3.60 -9.62
N ASP A 615 -19.47 -4.28 -9.13
CA ASP A 615 -19.59 -5.38 -8.16
C ASP A 615 -19.69 -4.84 -6.73
N TYR A 616 -19.01 -3.72 -6.46
CA TYR A 616 -19.02 -3.04 -5.17
C TYR A 616 -19.34 -1.55 -5.32
N ILE A 617 -20.03 -0.99 -4.32
CA ILE A 617 -20.28 0.44 -4.20
C ILE A 617 -19.73 0.90 -2.86
N VAL A 618 -18.94 1.97 -2.87
CA VAL A 618 -18.28 2.54 -1.70
C VAL A 618 -18.28 4.06 -1.77
N GLY A 619 -17.96 4.74 -0.68
CA GLY A 619 -17.84 6.18 -0.64
C GLY A 619 -18.99 6.85 0.10
N ASN A 620 -19.07 8.17 -0.06
CA ASN A 620 -20.10 8.97 0.59
C ASN A 620 -21.44 8.84 -0.15
N PRO A 621 -22.57 9.03 0.54
CA PRO A 621 -23.85 9.18 -0.13
C PRO A 621 -23.79 10.36 -1.13
N PRO A 622 -24.32 10.17 -2.35
CA PRO A 622 -24.36 11.22 -3.38
C PRO A 622 -25.40 12.30 -3.10
#